data_AF-A0A242L2H0-F1
#
_entry.id   AF-A0A242L2H0-F1
#
_cell.length_a   1.000
_cell.length_b   1.000
_cell.length_c   1.000
_cell.angle_alpha   90.00
_cell.angle_beta   90.00
_cell.angle_gamma   90.00
#
_symmetry.space_group_name_H-M   'P 1'
#
loop_
_entity.id
_entity.type
_entity.pdbx_description
1 polymer ?
#
loop_
_entity_poly.entity_id
_entity_poly.type
_entity_poly.pdbx_seq_one_letter_code
_entity_poly.pdbx_strand_id
1 'polypeptide(L)'
;MLVQLSKFLFWFPLCIAVLAFFYFFKLTKRTFLVFLAACPVIYFITKIMAYYFYDSLRVFVYYEIGLLISVIFFISVLYYFYKKR
;
A
#
# COMPACT_ATOMS: atom_id res chain seq x y z
N MET A 1 8.51 14.83 18.67
CA MET A 1 8.14 13.66 19.48
C MET A 1 6.69 13.20 19.21
N LEU A 2 5.66 14.04 19.40
CA LEU A 2 4.25 13.70 19.12
C LEU A 2 3.98 13.23 17.67
N VAL A 3 4.57 13.89 16.67
CA VAL A 3 4.39 13.53 15.25
C VAL A 3 4.95 12.13 14.94
N GLN A 4 6.10 11.76 15.50
CA GLN A 4 6.68 10.42 15.31
C GLN A 4 5.84 9.33 15.99
N LEU A 5 5.25 9.63 17.15
CA LEU A 5 4.36 8.72 17.86
C LEU A 5 3.06 8.48 17.07
N SER A 6 2.51 9.52 16.44
CA SER A 6 1.33 9.41 15.57
C SER A 6 1.57 8.55 14.32
N LYS A 7 2.76 8.66 13.72
CA LYS A 7 3.19 7.81 12.59
C LYS A 7 3.31 6.35 13.01
N PHE A 8 3.79 6.09 14.23
CA PHE A 8 3.92 4.74 14.77
C PHE A 8 2.55 4.12 15.11
N LEU A 9 1.62 4.90 15.67
CA LEU A 9 0.25 4.47 15.92
C LEU A 9 -0.47 4.06 14.63
N PHE A 10 -0.20 4.75 13.53
CA PHE A 10 -0.78 4.43 12.22
C PHE A 10 -0.23 3.12 11.61
N TRP A 11 0.91 2.64 12.08
CA TRP A 11 1.51 1.39 11.60
C TRP A 11 0.80 0.15 12.17
N PHE A 12 0.23 0.27 13.36
CA PHE A 12 -0.46 -0.82 14.05
C PHE A 12 -1.66 -1.39 13.26
N PRO A 13 -2.63 -0.58 12.79
CA PRO A 13 -3.73 -1.09 11.96
C PRO A 13 -3.25 -1.63 10.61
N LEU A 14 -2.16 -1.09 10.06
CA LEU A 14 -1.58 -1.54 8.80
C LEU A 14 -0.93 -2.93 8.94
N CYS A 15 -0.21 -3.17 10.03
CA CYS A 15 0.35 -4.49 10.36
C CYS A 15 -0.76 -5.53 10.57
N ILE A 16 -1.85 -5.17 11.26
CA ILE A 16 -3.01 -6.06 11.47
C ILE A 16 -3.68 -6.38 10.13
N ALA A 17 -3.86 -5.41 9.24
CA ALA A 17 -4.44 -5.63 7.92
C ALA A 17 -3.59 -6.58 7.06
N VAL A 18 -2.27 -6.43 7.09
CA VAL A 18 -1.33 -7.33 6.38
C VAL A 18 -1.40 -8.75 6.95
N LEU A 19 -1.35 -8.90 8.28
CA LEU A 19 -1.46 -10.21 8.95
C LEU A 19 -2.80 -10.89 8.68
N ALA A 20 -3.90 -10.16 8.75
CA ALA A 20 -5.23 -10.68 8.40
C ALA A 20 -5.30 -11.12 6.94
N PHE A 21 -4.69 -10.37 6.02
CA PHE A 21 -4.62 -10.75 4.61
C PHE A 21 -3.88 -12.08 4.42
N PHE A 22 -2.73 -12.27 5.08
CA PHE A 22 -1.98 -13.53 5.05
C PHE A 22 -2.74 -14.69 5.71
N TYR A 23 -3.50 -14.41 6.77
CA TYR A 23 -4.27 -15.44 7.49
C TYR A 23 -5.48 -15.92 6.69
N PHE A 24 -6.23 -15.01 6.05
CA PHE A 24 -7.45 -15.35 5.34
C PHE A 24 -7.22 -15.88 3.92
N PHE A 25 -6.14 -15.48 3.25
CA PHE A 25 -5.85 -15.96 1.91
C PHE A 25 -4.95 -17.20 1.92
N LYS A 26 -5.48 -18.35 1.49
CA LYS A 26 -4.63 -19.49 1.07
C LYS A 26 -3.61 -18.98 0.04
N LEU A 27 -2.32 -19.25 0.28
CA LEU A 27 -1.21 -18.99 -0.65
C LEU A 27 -1.40 -19.81 -1.93
N THR A 28 -2.17 -19.26 -2.87
CA THR A 28 -2.27 -19.78 -4.23
C THR A 28 -1.47 -18.90 -5.17
N LYS A 29 -1.14 -19.40 -6.37
CA LYS A 29 -0.45 -18.59 -7.41
C LYS A 29 -1.19 -17.28 -7.71
N ARG A 30 -2.53 -17.26 -7.60
CA ARG A 30 -3.37 -16.06 -7.79
C ARG A 30 -3.17 -15.07 -6.63
N THR A 31 -3.21 -15.56 -5.40
CA THR A 31 -2.95 -14.74 -4.19
C THR A 31 -1.58 -14.09 -4.24
N PHE A 32 -0.56 -14.83 -4.66
CA PHE A 32 0.80 -14.30 -4.78
C PHE A 32 0.90 -13.17 -5.81
N LEU A 33 0.22 -13.29 -6.96
CA LEU A 33 0.18 -12.24 -7.97
C LEU A 33 -0.57 -10.99 -7.49
N VAL A 34 -1.65 -11.16 -6.72
CA VAL A 34 -2.35 -10.04 -6.07
C VAL A 34 -1.46 -9.35 -5.05
N PHE A 35 -0.73 -10.12 -4.23
CA PHE A 35 0.23 -9.56 -3.27
C PHE A 35 1.34 -8.77 -3.98
N LEU A 36 1.89 -9.31 -5.07
CA LEU A 36 2.91 -8.62 -5.86
C LEU A 36 2.39 -7.32 -6.48
N ALA A 37 1.12 -7.30 -6.91
CA ALA A 37 0.47 -6.09 -7.41
C ALA A 37 0.17 -5.05 -6.31
N ALA A 38 0.16 -5.45 -5.03
CA ALA A 38 0.02 -4.54 -3.90
C ALA A 38 1.37 -3.88 -3.51
N CYS A 39 2.52 -4.47 -3.87
CA CYS A 39 3.85 -3.91 -3.56
C CYS A 39 4.04 -2.43 -3.95
N PRO A 40 3.61 -1.97 -5.14
CA PRO A 40 3.75 -0.56 -5.52
C PRO A 40 2.91 0.36 -4.62
N VAL A 41 1.70 -0.08 -4.23
CA VAL A 41 0.83 0.67 -3.31
C VAL A 41 1.50 0.81 -1.95
N ILE A 42 2.05 -0.29 -1.42
CA ILE A 42 2.78 -0.30 -0.14
C ILE A 42 4.01 0.61 -0.22
N TYR A 43 4.75 0.59 -1.34
CA TYR A 43 5.90 1.47 -1.56
C TYR A 43 5.51 2.94 -1.45
N PHE A 44 4.49 3.40 -2.17
CA PHE A 44 4.10 4.81 -2.13
C PHE A 44 3.53 5.21 -0.77
N ILE A 45 2.74 4.35 -0.11
CA ILE A 45 2.29 4.60 1.28
C ILE A 45 3.49 4.77 2.21
N THR A 46 4.50 3.90 2.14
CA THR A 46 5.69 4.01 3.01
C THR A 46 6.47 5.30 2.74
N LYS A 47 6.56 5.74 1.48
CA LYS A 47 7.20 7.01 1.11
C LYS A 47 6.43 8.23 1.64
N ILE A 48 5.10 8.21 1.55
CA ILE A 48 4.25 9.28 2.10
C ILE A 48 4.33 9.32 3.62
N MET A 49 4.33 8.16 4.29
CA MET A 49 4.45 8.10 5.75
C MET A 49 5.84 8.55 6.24
N ALA A 50 6.89 8.24 5.48
CA ALA A 50 8.26 8.67 5.75
C ALA A 50 8.50 10.15 5.40
N TYR A 51 7.61 10.78 4.63
CA TYR A 51 7.71 12.19 4.25
C TYR A 51 7.76 13.10 5.48
N TYR A 52 8.75 14.00 5.53
CA TYR A 52 8.92 14.95 6.63
C TYR A 52 8.43 16.36 6.22
N PHE A 53 8.10 17.19 7.22
CA PHE A 53 7.64 18.57 7.00
C PHE A 53 8.65 19.47 6.26
N TYR A 54 9.93 19.08 6.21
CA TYR A 54 10.99 19.80 5.49
C TYR A 54 11.16 19.38 4.03
N ASP A 55 10.47 18.31 3.60
CA ASP A 55 10.51 17.88 2.21
C ASP A 55 9.69 18.83 1.31
N SER A 56 10.07 18.95 0.05
CA SER A 56 9.41 19.85 -0.91
C SER A 56 8.03 19.34 -1.31
N LEU A 57 7.02 20.21 -1.26
CA LEU A 57 5.63 19.96 -1.70
C LEU A 57 5.53 19.21 -3.04
N ARG A 58 6.47 19.43 -3.97
CA ARG A 58 6.52 18.72 -5.26
C ARG A 58 6.75 17.22 -5.11
N VAL A 59 7.58 16.82 -4.15
CA VAL A 59 7.89 15.42 -3.85
C VAL A 59 6.66 14.73 -3.24
N PHE A 60 5.91 15.43 -2.39
CA PHE A 60 4.64 14.94 -1.86
C PHE A 60 3.62 14.65 -2.97
N VAL A 61 3.40 15.64 -3.86
CA VAL A 61 2.47 15.50 -4.99
C VAL A 61 2.91 14.36 -5.92
N TYR A 62 4.22 14.19 -6.16
CA TYR A 62 4.73 13.06 -6.93
C TYR A 62 4.39 11.71 -6.29
N TYR A 63 4.54 11.58 -4.97
CA TYR A 63 4.17 10.35 -4.25
C TYR A 63 2.66 10.10 -4.24
N GLU A 64 1.82 11.14 -4.14
CA GLU A 64 0.37 11.00 -4.26
C GLU A 64 -0.05 10.53 -5.67
N ILE A 65 0.51 11.12 -6.73
CA ILE A 65 0.23 10.68 -8.11
C ILE A 65 0.69 9.24 -8.31
N GLY A 66 1.88 8.89 -7.81
CA GLY A 66 2.38 7.52 -7.83
C GLY A 66 1.47 6.54 -7.09
N LEU A 67 0.94 6.95 -5.92
CA LEU A 67 -0.04 6.18 -5.17
C LEU A 67 -1.31 5.96 -5.99
N LEU A 68 -1.88 7.00 -6.60
CA LEU A 68 -3.08 6.88 -7.44
C LEU A 68 -2.89 5.90 -8.60
N ILE A 69 -1.77 6.01 -9.32
CA ILE A 69 -1.44 5.11 -10.43
C ILE A 69 -1.30 3.67 -9.92
N SER A 70 -0.63 3.47 -8.78
CA SER A 70 -0.46 2.14 -8.19
C SER A 70 -1.77 1.50 -7.76
N VAL A 71 -2.73 2.29 -7.25
CA VAL A 71 -4.06 1.82 -6.87
C VAL A 71 -4.87 1.43 -8.11
N ILE A 72 -4.83 2.23 -9.18
CA ILE A 72 -5.49 1.90 -10.46
C ILE A 72 -4.94 0.58 -11.02
N PHE A 73 -3.62 0.40 -11.00
CA PHE A 73 -2.98 -0.84 -11.41
C PHE A 73 -3.45 -2.02 -10.54
N PHE A 74 -3.45 -1.86 -9.22
CA PHE A 74 -3.89 -2.91 -8.30
C PHE A 74 -5.36 -3.31 -8.51
N ILE A 75 -6.27 -2.34 -8.69
CA ILE A 75 -7.68 -2.58 -9.00
C ILE A 75 -7.82 -3.31 -10.34
N SER A 76 -7.02 -2.95 -11.36
CA SER A 76 -7.03 -3.61 -12.66
C SER A 76 -6.63 -5.08 -12.56
N VAL A 77 -5.60 -5.38 -11.75
CA VAL A 77 -5.17 -6.76 -11.46
C VAL A 77 -6.26 -7.53 -10.71
N LEU A 78 -6.89 -6.92 -9.70
CA LEU A 78 -8.00 -7.54 -8.98
C LEU A 78 -9.18 -7.85 -9.92
N TYR A 79 -9.54 -6.91 -10.79
CA TYR A 79 -10.62 -7.11 -11.77
C TYR A 79 -10.30 -8.25 -12.75
N TYR A 80 -9.06 -8.33 -13.23
CA TYR A 80 -8.61 -9.43 -14.09
C TYR A 80 -8.79 -10.80 -13.41
N PHE A 81 -8.41 -10.93 -12.14
CA PHE A 81 -8.57 -12.18 -11.41
C PHE A 81 -10.02 -12.49 -11.04
N TYR A 82 -10.84 -11.46 -10.75
CA TYR A 82 -12.28 -11.62 -10.51
C TYR A 82 -13.00 -12.15 -11.76
N LYS A 83 -12.72 -11.56 -12.93
CA LYS A 83 -13.33 -12.00 -14.20
C LYS A 83 -12.91 -13.40 -14.64
N LYS A 84 -11.76 -13.89 -14.15
CA LYS A 84 -11.21 -15.23 -14.44
C LYS A 84 -11.63 -16.29 -13.41
N ARG A 85 -12.50 -15.92 -12.47
CA ARG A 85 -13.14 -16.80 -11.49
C ARG A 85 -14.43 -17.34 -12.09
#